data_AF-A0A1B0GPD2-F1
#
_entry.id   AF-A0A1B0GPD2-F1
#
_cell.length_a   1.000
_cell.length_b   1.000
_cell.length_c   1.000
_cell.angle_alpha   90.00
_cell.angle_beta   90.00
_cell.angle_gamma   90.00
#
_symmetry.space_group_name_H-M   'P 1'
#
loop_
_entity.id
_entity.type
_entity.pdbx_description
1 polymer ?
#
loop_
_entity_poly.entity_id
_entity_poly.type
_entity_poly.pdbx_seq_one_letter_code
_entity_poly.pdbx_strand_id
1 'polypeptide(L)'
;MGNYMAYLNLGTSLIALGRCQEAASVLREGSRLDGTGLRDRIAHENARIASLLQLGGLYADQGKLQRALAVYREALHTLPDTYPPQPFPGMLKEMRQDTFRIYNLLDGRQCLSFDPHSHK
;
A
#
# COMPACT_ATOMS: atom_id res chain seq x y z
N MET A 1 -19.89 12.84 -4.10
CA MET A 1 -19.79 11.38 -3.86
C MET A 1 -18.36 10.96 -4.16
N GLY A 2 -17.70 10.26 -3.24
CA GLY A 2 -16.27 9.96 -3.31
C GLY A 2 -15.93 8.97 -4.42
N ASN A 3 -15.39 9.49 -5.54
CA ASN A 3 -14.91 8.68 -6.66
C ASN A 3 -13.92 7.60 -6.19
N TYR A 4 -13.07 7.90 -5.21
CA TYR A 4 -12.04 7.01 -4.68
C TYR A 4 -12.54 5.66 -4.13
N MET A 5 -13.71 5.61 -3.47
CA MET A 5 -14.24 4.33 -2.94
C MET A 5 -14.70 3.39 -4.05
N ALA A 6 -15.17 3.94 -5.17
CA ALA A 6 -15.59 3.13 -6.31
C ALA A 6 -14.39 2.38 -6.91
N TYR A 7 -13.23 3.04 -7.04
CA TYR A 7 -12.00 2.40 -7.51
C TYR A 7 -11.50 1.33 -6.54
N LEU A 8 -11.57 1.57 -5.22
CA LEU A 8 -11.18 0.59 -4.22
C LEU A 8 -12.07 -0.68 -4.27
N ASN A 9 -13.38 -0.50 -4.36
CA ASN A 9 -14.35 -1.60 -4.43
C ASN A 9 -14.22 -2.38 -5.74
N LEU A 10 -14.02 -1.66 -6.86
CA LEU A 10 -13.80 -2.27 -8.17
C LEU A 10 -12.49 -3.05 -8.20
N GLY A 11 -11.41 -2.48 -7.66
CA GLY A 11 -10.12 -3.14 -7.50
C GLY A 11 -10.24 -4.44 -6.71
N THR A 12 -10.90 -4.40 -5.55
CA THR A 12 -11.14 -5.58 -4.70
C THR A 12 -11.91 -6.68 -5.45
N SER A 13 -12.96 -6.30 -6.17
CA SER A 13 -13.75 -7.22 -6.98
C SER A 13 -12.92 -7.86 -8.09
N LEU A 14 -12.05 -7.08 -8.75
CA LEU A 14 -11.14 -7.59 -9.79
C LEU A 14 -10.08 -8.54 -9.23
N ILE A 15 -9.57 -8.28 -8.01
CA ILE A 15 -8.66 -9.20 -7.30
C ILE A 15 -9.37 -10.53 -7.03
N ALA A 16 -10.61 -10.49 -6.52
CA ALA A 16 -11.40 -11.70 -6.27
C ALA A 16 -11.68 -12.51 -7.55
N LEU A 17 -11.77 -11.85 -8.70
CA LEU A 17 -11.91 -12.49 -10.02
C LEU A 17 -10.58 -12.99 -10.61
N GLY A 18 -9.45 -12.82 -9.92
CA GLY A 18 -8.11 -13.16 -10.44
C GLY A 18 -7.61 -12.22 -11.54
N ARG A 19 -8.34 -11.12 -11.83
CA ARG A 19 -8.00 -10.13 -12.86
C ARG A 19 -6.99 -9.12 -12.31
N CYS A 20 -5.83 -9.62 -11.90
CA CYS A 20 -4.89 -8.84 -11.11
C CYS A 20 -4.32 -7.63 -11.87
N GLN A 21 -4.07 -7.74 -13.17
CA GLN A 21 -3.57 -6.62 -13.97
C GLN A 21 -4.57 -5.46 -14.06
N GLU A 22 -5.86 -5.76 -14.18
CA GLU A 22 -6.90 -4.72 -14.25
C GLU A 22 -7.14 -4.11 -12.88
N ALA A 23 -7.16 -4.92 -11.82
CA ALA A 23 -7.20 -4.43 -10.45
C ALA A 23 -6.06 -3.43 -10.21
N ALA A 24 -4.84 -3.76 -10.65
CA ALA A 24 -3.67 -2.90 -10.50
C ALA A 24 -3.86 -1.53 -11.19
N SER A 25 -4.45 -1.54 -12.38
CA SER A 25 -4.69 -0.32 -13.16
C SER A 25 -5.75 0.56 -12.50
N VAL A 26 -6.87 -0.03 -12.09
CA VAL A 26 -7.98 0.64 -11.41
C VAL A 26 -7.54 1.24 -10.07
N LEU A 27 -6.82 0.47 -9.25
CA LEU A 27 -6.33 0.95 -7.95
C LEU A 27 -5.32 2.08 -8.10
N ARG A 28 -4.46 2.03 -9.13
CA ARG A 28 -3.49 3.10 -9.43
C ARG A 28 -4.17 4.36 -9.94
N GLU A 29 -5.20 4.24 -10.77
CA GLU A 29 -6.03 5.39 -11.18
C GLU A 29 -6.69 6.03 -9.96
N GLY A 30 -7.30 5.22 -9.10
CA GLY A 30 -7.91 5.68 -7.86
C GLY A 30 -6.92 6.37 -6.92
N SER A 31 -5.67 5.88 -6.84
CA SER A 31 -4.63 6.48 -5.99
C SER A 31 -4.04 7.79 -6.55
N ARG A 32 -4.29 8.10 -7.82
CA ARG A 32 -3.87 9.34 -8.50
C ARG A 32 -4.96 10.40 -8.52
N LEU A 33 -6.19 10.03 -8.17
CA LEU A 33 -7.25 11.01 -8.02
C LEU A 33 -6.85 12.02 -6.97
N ASP A 34 -6.89 13.28 -7.38
CA ASP A 34 -6.52 14.37 -6.52
C ASP A 34 -7.70 14.71 -5.60
N GLY A 35 -7.43 14.72 -4.30
CA GLY A 35 -8.40 15.03 -3.26
C GLY A 35 -8.51 16.51 -2.91
N THR A 36 -7.91 17.41 -3.72
CA THR A 36 -7.96 18.85 -3.43
C THR A 36 -9.40 19.33 -3.48
N GLY A 37 -9.81 20.02 -2.41
CA GLY A 37 -11.19 20.51 -2.23
C GLY A 37 -12.14 19.54 -1.51
N LEU A 38 -11.71 18.34 -1.11
CA LEU A 38 -12.54 17.46 -0.29
C LEU A 38 -12.56 17.90 1.18
N ARG A 39 -13.77 18.01 1.72
CA ARG A 39 -14.02 18.27 3.14
C ARG A 39 -13.39 17.20 4.06
N ASP A 40 -13.25 15.98 3.54
CA ASP A 40 -12.70 14.82 4.24
C ASP A 40 -11.37 14.34 3.63
N ARG A 41 -10.36 15.20 3.65
CA ARG A 41 -8.98 14.89 3.19
C ARG A 41 -8.43 13.60 3.82
N ILE A 42 -8.75 13.35 5.08
CA ILE A 42 -8.33 12.15 5.82
C ILE A 42 -8.95 10.89 5.22
N ALA A 43 -10.26 10.89 4.92
CA ALA A 43 -10.93 9.73 4.33
C ALA A 43 -10.42 9.43 2.91
N HIS A 44 -10.10 10.49 2.15
CA HIS A 44 -9.46 10.35 0.84
C HIS A 44 -8.08 9.71 0.95
N GLU A 45 -7.24 10.20 1.86
CA GLU A 45 -5.89 9.66 2.03
C GLU A 45 -5.92 8.22 2.54
N ASN A 46 -6.85 7.89 3.42
CA ASN A 46 -7.08 6.51 3.87
C ASN A 46 -7.40 5.56 2.72
N ALA A 47 -8.30 5.97 1.81
CA ALA A 47 -8.66 5.13 0.68
C ALA A 47 -7.52 5.02 -0.34
N ARG A 48 -6.72 6.07 -0.49
CA ARG A 48 -5.50 6.06 -1.30
C ARG A 48 -4.49 5.05 -0.74
N ILE A 49 -4.24 5.08 0.57
CA ILE A 49 -3.37 4.15 1.28
C ILE A 49 -3.88 2.69 1.15
N ALA A 50 -5.18 2.46 1.34
CA ALA A 50 -5.79 1.14 1.17
C ALA A 50 -5.65 0.62 -0.28
N SER A 51 -5.78 1.51 -1.27
CA SER A 51 -5.60 1.14 -2.68
C SER A 51 -4.16 0.74 -2.98
N LEU A 52 -3.18 1.47 -2.41
CA LEU A 52 -1.76 1.15 -2.55
C LEU A 52 -1.41 -0.17 -1.84
N LEU A 53 -1.98 -0.46 -0.67
CA LEU A 53 -1.77 -1.74 0.02
C LEU A 53 -2.20 -2.92 -0.86
N GLN A 54 -3.41 -2.87 -1.41
CA GLN A 54 -3.93 -3.93 -2.28
C GLN A 54 -3.11 -4.07 -3.57
N LEU A 55 -2.65 -2.95 -4.12
CA LEU A 55 -1.75 -2.94 -5.27
C LEU A 55 -0.38 -3.57 -4.95
N GLY A 56 0.16 -3.31 -3.75
CA GLY A 56 1.40 -3.88 -3.25
C GLY A 56 1.30 -5.40 -3.09
N GLY A 57 0.26 -5.87 -2.42
CA GLY A 57 0.00 -7.30 -2.23
C GLY A 57 -0.17 -8.05 -3.54
N LEU A 58 -0.85 -7.43 -4.50
CA LEU A 58 -1.03 -7.97 -5.84
C LEU A 58 0.26 -8.05 -6.66
N TYR A 59 1.18 -7.09 -6.51
CA TYR A 59 2.50 -7.21 -7.10
C TYR A 59 3.34 -8.29 -6.42
N ALA A 60 3.22 -8.46 -5.10
CA ALA A 60 3.91 -9.51 -4.37
C ALA A 60 3.44 -10.91 -4.82
N ASP A 61 2.13 -11.09 -4.98
CA ASP A 61 1.51 -12.33 -5.49
C ASP A 61 1.98 -12.67 -6.92
N GLN A 62 2.16 -11.65 -7.77
CA GLN A 62 2.74 -11.81 -9.12
C GLN A 62 4.26 -12.05 -9.14
N GLY A 63 4.93 -12.16 -7.99
CA GLY A 63 6.39 -12.24 -7.89
C GLY A 63 7.12 -10.95 -8.27
N LYS A 64 6.41 -9.85 -8.49
CA LYS A 64 6.97 -8.52 -8.83
C LYS A 64 7.37 -7.76 -7.58
N LEU A 65 8.23 -8.39 -6.78
CA LEU A 65 8.69 -7.94 -5.46
C LEU A 65 9.21 -6.49 -5.47
N GLN A 66 10.03 -6.12 -6.46
CA GLN A 66 10.54 -4.74 -6.61
C GLN A 66 9.42 -3.70 -6.75
N ARG A 67 8.36 -4.01 -7.51
CA ARG A 67 7.21 -3.11 -7.70
C ARG A 67 6.33 -3.05 -6.47
N ALA A 68 6.13 -4.19 -5.80
CA ALA A 68 5.41 -4.25 -4.53
C ALA A 68 6.06 -3.34 -3.49
N LEU A 69 7.39 -3.43 -3.36
CA LEU A 69 8.17 -2.63 -2.43
C LEU A 69 8.08 -1.12 -2.72
N ALA A 70 8.14 -0.72 -3.99
CA ALA A 70 7.98 0.67 -4.38
C ALA A 70 6.60 1.22 -3.97
N VAL A 71 5.54 0.43 -4.20
CA VAL A 71 4.16 0.80 -3.86
C VAL A 71 3.95 0.91 -2.34
N TYR A 72 4.46 -0.05 -1.57
CA TYR A 72 4.39 0.02 -0.11
C TYR A 72 5.15 1.23 0.45
N ARG A 73 6.31 1.56 -0.11
CA ARG A 73 7.08 2.75 0.28
C ARG A 73 6.35 4.06 -0.06
N GLU A 74 5.64 4.10 -1.19
CA GLU A 74 4.80 5.24 -1.56
C GLU A 74 3.65 5.41 -0.55
N ALA A 75 2.99 4.32 -0.17
CA ALA A 75 1.93 4.35 0.84
C ALA A 75 2.44 4.83 2.20
N LEU A 76 3.62 4.37 2.62
CA LEU A 76 4.27 4.78 3.87
C LEU A 76 4.71 6.25 3.85
N HIS A 77 5.18 6.78 2.72
CA HIS A 77 5.49 8.21 2.56
C HIS A 77 4.25 9.09 2.51
N THR A 78 3.14 8.53 2.04
CA THR A 78 1.87 9.24 1.92
C THR A 78 1.22 9.46 3.28
N LEU A 79 1.53 8.62 4.28
CA LEU A 79 1.12 8.84 5.66
C LEU A 79 1.80 10.11 6.23
N PRO A 80 1.04 11.18 6.52
CA PRO A 80 1.56 12.34 7.23
C PRO A 80 2.00 11.96 8.65
N ASP A 81 3.10 12.52 9.13
CA ASP A 81 3.58 12.40 10.52
C ASP A 81 2.52 12.85 11.55
N THR A 82 1.60 13.72 11.12
CA THR A 82 0.48 14.27 11.89
C THR A 82 -0.78 13.38 11.91
N TYR A 83 -0.74 12.16 11.37
CA TYR A 83 -1.90 11.28 11.45
C TYR A 83 -2.22 10.96 12.90
N PRO A 84 -3.43 11.27 13.39
CA PRO A 84 -3.81 10.92 14.74
C PRO A 84 -3.68 9.39 14.90
N PRO A 85 -3.29 8.90 16.09
CA PRO A 85 -3.27 7.49 16.34
C PRO A 85 -4.69 6.95 16.14
N GLN A 86 -4.89 6.20 15.06
CA GLN A 86 -6.05 5.34 14.73
C GLN A 86 -7.12 5.95 13.80
N PRO A 87 -7.78 5.13 12.94
CA PRO A 87 -7.93 3.66 12.97
C PRO A 87 -7.19 2.90 11.85
N PHE A 88 -5.86 2.90 11.82
CA PHE A 88 -5.08 2.16 10.82
C PHE A 88 -3.84 1.38 11.32
N PRO A 89 -3.68 1.02 12.61
CA PRO A 89 -2.49 0.29 13.05
C PRO A 89 -2.34 -1.06 12.31
N GLY A 90 -3.44 -1.68 11.89
CA GLY A 90 -3.44 -2.90 11.09
C GLY A 90 -2.78 -2.74 9.72
N MET A 91 -3.26 -1.81 8.88
CA MET A 91 -2.69 -1.58 7.54
C MET A 91 -1.23 -1.13 7.60
N LEU A 92 -0.87 -0.22 8.52
CA LEU A 92 0.53 0.21 8.65
C LEU A 92 1.44 -0.94 9.10
N LYS A 93 0.97 -1.77 10.03
CA LYS A 93 1.69 -2.97 10.48
C LYS A 93 1.85 -3.97 9.33
N GLU A 94 0.78 -4.18 8.56
CA GLU A 94 0.77 -5.05 7.39
C GLU A 94 1.73 -4.55 6.31
N MET A 95 1.69 -3.27 5.93
CA MET A 95 2.65 -2.68 4.97
C MET A 95 4.10 -2.87 5.41
N ARG A 96 4.41 -2.62 6.69
CA ARG A 96 5.77 -2.83 7.21
C ARG A 96 6.15 -4.31 7.18
N GLN A 97 5.22 -5.20 7.54
CA GLN A 97 5.44 -6.63 7.53
C GLN A 97 5.65 -7.17 6.11
N ASP A 98 4.84 -6.76 5.14
CA ASP A 98 4.98 -7.11 3.73
C ASP A 98 6.26 -6.54 3.14
N THR A 99 6.59 -5.28 3.43
CA THR A 99 7.85 -4.66 3.02
C THR A 99 9.03 -5.47 3.52
N PHE A 100 9.04 -5.86 4.80
CA PHE A 100 10.08 -6.71 5.37
C PHE A 100 10.12 -8.09 4.70
N ARG A 101 8.96 -8.73 4.52
CA ARG A 101 8.86 -10.03 3.83
C ARG A 101 9.43 -9.96 2.41
N ILE A 102 9.10 -8.91 1.67
CA ILE A 102 9.58 -8.68 0.31
C ILE A 102 11.09 -8.43 0.29
N TYR A 103 11.63 -7.64 1.23
CA TYR A 103 13.08 -7.46 1.37
C TYR A 103 13.80 -8.80 1.56
N ASN A 104 13.29 -9.67 2.45
CA ASN A 104 13.86 -11.00 2.67
C ASN A 104 13.80 -11.88 1.41
N LEU A 105 12.70 -11.81 0.65
CA LEU A 105 12.54 -12.55 -0.60
C LEU A 105 13.45 -12.04 -1.73
N LEU A 106 13.67 -10.72 -1.80
CA LEU A 106 14.55 -10.09 -2.80
C LEU A 106 16.02 -10.36 -2.52
N ASP A 107 16.41 -10.32 -1.24
CA ASP A 107 17.78 -10.52 -0.82
C ASP A 107 18.20 -11.98 -0.96
N GLY A 108 17.28 -12.94 -0.81
CA GLY A 108 17.49 -14.36 -1.09
C GLY A 108 18.60 -15.03 -0.27
N ARG A 109 19.34 -14.30 0.58
CA ARG A 109 20.49 -14.78 1.36
C ARG A 109 20.84 -13.82 2.51
N GLN A 110 19.99 -13.70 3.52
CA GLN A 110 20.49 -13.52 4.89
C GLN A 110 19.39 -13.61 5.96
N CYS A 111 19.28 -14.78 6.58
CA CYS A 111 19.30 -14.78 8.04
C CYS A 111 20.60 -14.07 8.47
N LEU A 112 20.54 -13.11 9.42
CA LEU A 112 21.58 -12.15 9.85
C LEU A 112 21.49 -10.83 9.05
N SER A 113 21.02 -9.69 9.57
CA SER A 113 21.08 -9.17 10.92
C SER A 113 20.07 -8.02 11.05
N PHE A 114 19.14 -8.17 11.98
CA PHE A 114 18.37 -7.06 12.52
C PHE A 114 19.14 -6.54 13.73
N ASP A 115 19.96 -5.50 13.55
CA ASP A 115 20.52 -4.73 14.66
C ASP A 115 19.81 -3.36 14.72
N PRO A 116 18.83 -3.18 15.61
CA PRO A 116 18.14 -1.90 15.81
C PRO A 116 19.00 -0.84 16.54
N HIS A 117 20.28 -1.10 16.78
CA HIS A 117 21.23 -0.18 17.41
C HIS A 117 22.44 0.07 16.50
N SER A 118 22.29 0.96 15.52
CA SER A 118 23.44 1.66 14.94
C SER A 118 23.19 3.16 14.98
N HIS A 119 23.17 3.69 16.20
CA HIS A 119 23.47 5.09 16.46
C HIS A 119 24.99 5.19 16.62
N LYS A 120 25.63 5.96 15.75
CA LYS A 120 26.90 6.60 16.08
C LYS A 120 26.62 7.87 16.88
#